data_AF-X8JL09-F1
#
_entry.id   AF-X8JL09-F1
#
_cell.length_a   1.000
_cell.length_b   1.000
_cell.length_c   1.000
_cell.angle_alpha   90.00
_cell.angle_beta   90.00
_cell.angle_gamma   90.00
#
_symmetry.space_group_name_H-M   'P 1'
#
loop_
_entity.id
_entity.type
_entity.pdbx_description
1 polymer ?
#
loop_
_entity_poly.entity_id
_entity_poly.type
_entity_poly.pdbx_seq_one_letter_code
_entity_poly.pdbx_strand_id
1 'polypeptide(L)'
;MSFRKSALPDLASEALIISGDQLLSEFERVHYYNGVSVVPPEIYYRSNLDTVTFELPVPGQQNFFKIPFKTAEGVLGTPIVAVWPLVAPLIVALFKSSGVKYSAFHPAFFSTLNDDMEKDMGPLVIWVATHPGTTSAEKARDVSPAVLSILVKHGIEGAVVEWIEGKPEPLAGPALMPTVEDTNPTHDIRHPFTALHGMSIATEDREAEDATGTISIYFHEGGQSDRVLGASCKHVVHADTKSDYKSGGPGDRKQQVRVNSMRKFQRALASIKYKVDAHVTEVVSITEHIERLQNEDQSEDEEVAADKEEALRKKRAQLNELTDVGTRLREFYDRVTRDWTDITHRNIGHLDWAPSISIDVDTLNYTRDMATFVLSADKFQRNFVGNVVDLGVKYTRHELNTIFGGKFPSDMKLRLCGTVKREDLGNPIGVDEFGNARTIVGKDGSTTHLSWGNFLGVEAYLCNEFGHESKELAIYNGSKTDRTNFSAKGDSGAPIWNVKGEIVGFLHSGMPKGLSSHVTYATPAWWYLEQVQKQYPNANFWGEKWNLDA
;
A
#
# COMPACT_ATOMS: atom_id res chain seq x y z
N MET A 1 3.34 -32.84 12.92
CA MET A 1 2.36 -31.84 12.47
C MET A 1 1.04 -32.54 12.25
N SER A 2 0.01 -32.21 13.04
CA SER A 2 -1.32 -32.79 12.94
C SER A 2 -2.07 -32.09 11.81
N PHE A 3 -2.39 -32.81 10.73
CA PHE A 3 -3.28 -32.31 9.69
C PHE A 3 -4.67 -32.10 10.30
N ARG A 4 -5.07 -30.83 10.49
CA ARG A 4 -6.43 -30.49 10.91
C ARG A 4 -7.41 -31.00 9.86
N LYS A 5 -8.32 -31.89 10.26
CA LYS A 5 -9.55 -32.20 9.52
C LYS A 5 -10.38 -30.90 9.46
N SER A 6 -10.46 -30.26 8.30
CA SER A 6 -11.43 -29.19 8.08
C SER A 6 -12.79 -29.83 7.82
N ALA A 7 -13.72 -29.67 8.76
CA ALA A 7 -15.12 -29.97 8.52
C ALA A 7 -15.68 -28.92 7.54
N LEU A 8 -16.39 -29.37 6.50
CA LEU A 8 -17.11 -28.49 5.58
C LEU A 8 -18.32 -27.87 6.30
N PRO A 9 -18.61 -26.57 6.14
CA PRO A 9 -19.87 -25.96 6.60
C PRO A 9 -21.08 -26.60 5.91
N ASP A 10 -22.28 -26.42 6.48
CA ASP A 10 -23.55 -26.86 5.87
C ASP A 10 -23.70 -26.22 4.46
N LEU A 11 -23.51 -27.02 3.43
CA LEU A 11 -23.62 -26.61 2.03
C LEU A 11 -25.10 -26.61 1.60
N ALA A 12 -25.56 -25.51 1.02
CA ALA A 12 -26.89 -25.43 0.42
C ALA A 12 -27.00 -26.44 -0.74
N SER A 13 -28.10 -27.20 -0.80
CA SER A 13 -28.33 -28.22 -1.84
C SER A 13 -28.25 -27.68 -3.27
N GLU A 14 -28.47 -26.38 -3.45
CA GLU A 14 -28.46 -25.70 -4.75
C GLU A 14 -27.04 -25.58 -5.34
N ALA A 15 -26.00 -25.44 -4.50
CA ALA A 15 -24.60 -25.32 -4.94
C ALA A 15 -24.03 -26.63 -5.53
N LEU A 16 -24.71 -27.76 -5.30
CA LEU A 16 -24.34 -29.10 -5.75
C LEU A 16 -25.05 -29.51 -7.04
N ILE A 17 -26.00 -28.71 -7.52
CA ILE A 17 -26.80 -29.00 -8.71
C ILE A 17 -26.35 -28.05 -9.82
N ILE A 18 -26.19 -28.60 -11.03
CA ILE A 18 -25.95 -27.79 -12.23
C ILE A 18 -27.26 -27.04 -12.54
N SER A 19 -27.24 -25.72 -12.51
CA SER A 19 -28.45 -24.88 -12.66
C SER A 19 -28.40 -24.05 -13.94
N GLY A 20 -29.53 -23.94 -14.64
CA GLY A 20 -29.66 -23.11 -15.85
C GLY A 20 -28.69 -23.50 -16.96
N ASP A 21 -27.95 -22.51 -17.49
CA ASP A 21 -26.99 -22.65 -18.59
C ASP A 21 -25.56 -23.02 -18.12
N GLN A 22 -25.37 -23.36 -16.84
CA GLN A 22 -24.04 -23.65 -16.29
C GLN A 22 -23.51 -25.02 -16.76
N LEU A 23 -22.21 -25.09 -17.09
CA LEU A 23 -21.54 -26.36 -17.47
C LEU A 23 -20.95 -27.12 -16.26
N LEU A 24 -20.86 -26.46 -15.11
CA LEU A 24 -20.25 -26.94 -13.87
C LEU A 24 -21.17 -26.62 -12.70
N SER A 25 -21.15 -27.45 -11.65
CA SER A 25 -21.77 -27.05 -10.38
C SER A 25 -20.96 -25.93 -9.73
N GLU A 26 -21.60 -25.09 -8.92
CA GLU A 26 -20.90 -24.05 -8.18
C GLU A 26 -19.82 -24.64 -7.26
N PHE A 27 -20.09 -25.80 -6.66
CA PHE A 27 -19.13 -26.51 -5.85
C PHE A 27 -17.87 -26.93 -6.63
N GLU A 28 -18.03 -27.52 -7.82
CA GLU A 28 -16.88 -27.88 -8.67
C GLU A 28 -16.11 -26.62 -9.09
N ARG A 29 -16.80 -25.57 -9.54
CA ARG A 29 -16.23 -24.29 -9.98
C ARG A 29 -15.24 -23.71 -8.96
N VAL A 30 -15.63 -23.72 -7.68
CA VAL A 30 -14.86 -23.13 -6.58
C VAL A 30 -13.77 -24.08 -6.05
N HIS A 31 -14.00 -25.39 -6.06
CA HIS A 31 -13.12 -26.34 -5.37
C HIS A 31 -12.23 -27.18 -6.29
N TYR A 32 -12.34 -27.06 -7.60
CA TYR A 32 -11.60 -27.89 -8.55
C TYR A 32 -10.07 -27.83 -8.40
N TYR A 33 -9.52 -26.65 -8.08
CA TYR A 33 -8.09 -26.41 -7.88
C TYR A 33 -7.68 -26.31 -6.41
N ASN A 34 -8.49 -26.84 -5.50
CA ASN A 34 -8.19 -26.86 -4.08
C ASN A 34 -6.74 -27.32 -3.82
N GLY A 35 -5.95 -26.52 -3.09
CA GLY A 35 -4.55 -26.81 -2.76
C GLY A 35 -3.49 -26.20 -3.68
N VAL A 36 -3.84 -25.70 -4.87
CA VAL A 36 -2.86 -25.09 -5.80
C VAL A 36 -2.27 -23.78 -5.24
N SER A 37 -3.07 -23.03 -4.48
CA SER A 37 -2.64 -21.82 -3.77
C SER A 37 -3.53 -21.57 -2.54
N VAL A 38 -3.26 -20.51 -1.77
CA VAL A 38 -4.10 -20.10 -0.62
C VAL A 38 -5.51 -19.71 -1.06
N VAL A 39 -5.63 -19.08 -2.23
CA VAL A 39 -6.91 -18.74 -2.90
C VAL A 39 -6.82 -19.26 -4.33
N PRO A 40 -7.19 -20.53 -4.57
CA PRO A 40 -7.10 -21.15 -5.89
C PRO A 40 -7.97 -20.42 -6.92
N PRO A 41 -7.60 -20.45 -8.22
CA PRO A 41 -8.46 -19.93 -9.27
C PRO A 41 -9.71 -20.79 -9.41
N GLU A 42 -10.82 -20.16 -9.80
CA GLU A 42 -12.05 -20.86 -10.12
C GLU A 42 -11.99 -21.37 -11.57
N ILE A 43 -12.38 -22.63 -11.77
CA ILE A 43 -12.49 -23.22 -13.12
C ILE A 43 -13.87 -22.90 -13.69
N TYR A 44 -13.95 -22.50 -14.95
CA TYR A 44 -15.26 -22.32 -15.61
C TYR A 44 -15.52 -23.31 -16.75
N TYR A 45 -14.50 -24.02 -17.24
CA TYR A 45 -14.67 -25.12 -18.19
C TYR A 45 -13.48 -26.10 -18.20
N ARG A 46 -13.74 -27.39 -18.42
CA ARG A 46 -12.72 -28.42 -18.71
C ARG A 46 -13.18 -29.34 -19.84
N SER A 47 -12.25 -29.80 -20.69
CA SER A 47 -12.61 -30.58 -21.88
C SER A 47 -12.96 -32.05 -21.61
N ASN A 48 -12.69 -32.54 -20.40
CA ASN A 48 -12.92 -33.94 -20.01
C ASN A 48 -14.18 -34.13 -19.15
N LEU A 49 -15.12 -33.18 -19.19
CA LEU A 49 -16.37 -33.21 -18.41
C LEU A 49 -17.12 -34.54 -18.55
N ASP A 50 -17.26 -35.04 -19.78
CA ASP A 50 -18.02 -36.25 -20.08
C ASP A 50 -17.28 -37.55 -19.71
N THR A 51 -15.97 -37.46 -19.48
CA THR A 51 -15.09 -38.63 -19.27
C THR A 51 -14.61 -38.77 -17.83
N VAL A 52 -14.60 -37.68 -17.06
CA VAL A 52 -14.10 -37.64 -15.69
C VAL A 52 -15.11 -36.89 -14.82
N THR A 53 -15.72 -37.60 -13.89
CA THR A 53 -16.65 -37.01 -12.91
C THR A 53 -15.91 -36.32 -11.79
N PHE A 54 -16.35 -35.13 -11.40
CA PHE A 54 -15.91 -34.49 -10.15
C PHE A 54 -16.82 -34.95 -9.03
N GLU A 55 -16.24 -35.51 -7.97
CA GLU A 55 -17.02 -35.99 -6.84
C GLU A 55 -17.67 -34.82 -6.10
N LEU A 56 -18.96 -34.93 -5.82
CA LEU A 56 -19.72 -33.95 -5.05
C LEU A 56 -20.08 -34.54 -3.69
N PRO A 57 -20.07 -33.73 -2.60
CA PRO A 57 -20.48 -34.21 -1.30
C PRO A 57 -21.96 -34.63 -1.33
N VAL A 58 -22.25 -35.80 -0.75
CA VAL A 58 -23.63 -36.28 -0.59
C VAL A 58 -24.30 -35.51 0.55
N PRO A 59 -25.50 -34.93 0.34
CA PRO A 59 -26.25 -34.26 1.41
C PRO A 59 -26.41 -35.16 2.65
N GLY A 60 -26.02 -34.68 3.82
CA GLY A 60 -26.06 -35.42 5.08
C GLY A 60 -24.83 -36.29 5.40
N GLN A 61 -23.84 -36.37 4.51
CA GLN A 61 -22.55 -37.05 4.73
C GLN A 61 -21.33 -36.11 4.62
N GLN A 62 -21.53 -34.79 4.73
CA GLN A 62 -20.45 -33.79 4.50
C GLN A 62 -19.25 -33.97 5.44
N ASN A 63 -19.43 -34.55 6.63
CA ASN A 63 -18.36 -34.70 7.64
C ASN A 63 -17.23 -35.67 7.24
N PHE A 64 -17.43 -36.51 6.22
CA PHE A 64 -16.44 -37.48 5.76
C PHE A 64 -15.96 -37.22 4.32
N PHE A 65 -16.55 -36.26 3.61
CA PHE A 65 -16.16 -35.90 2.26
C PHE A 65 -14.85 -35.11 2.27
N LYS A 66 -13.87 -35.54 1.48
CA LYS A 66 -12.56 -34.88 1.35
C LYS A 66 -12.42 -34.35 -0.06
N ILE A 67 -12.19 -33.04 -0.18
CA ILE A 67 -11.81 -32.44 -1.45
C ILE A 67 -10.32 -32.76 -1.67
N PRO A 68 -9.95 -33.36 -2.82
CA PRO A 68 -8.54 -33.61 -3.12
C PRO A 68 -7.70 -32.32 -3.07
N PHE A 69 -6.50 -32.41 -2.50
CA PHE A 69 -5.50 -31.34 -2.59
C PHE A 69 -4.66 -31.54 -3.84
N LYS A 70 -4.77 -30.61 -4.78
CA LYS A 70 -3.98 -30.57 -6.02
C LYS A 70 -2.68 -29.80 -5.82
N THR A 71 -1.61 -30.32 -6.42
CA THR A 71 -0.36 -29.58 -6.64
C THR A 71 -0.17 -29.40 -8.13
N ALA A 72 0.15 -28.18 -8.57
CA ALA A 72 0.50 -27.92 -9.96
C ALA A 72 1.95 -28.32 -10.21
N GLU A 73 2.18 -29.09 -11.27
CA GLU A 73 3.44 -29.77 -11.55
C GLU A 73 3.94 -29.40 -12.94
N GLY A 74 5.27 -29.28 -13.08
CA GLY A 74 5.92 -28.99 -14.35
C GLY A 74 5.89 -30.19 -15.31
N VAL A 75 6.08 -29.91 -16.61
CA VAL A 75 6.01 -30.93 -17.68
C VAL A 75 7.38 -31.44 -18.14
N LEU A 76 8.42 -31.27 -17.33
CA LEU A 76 9.79 -31.67 -17.67
C LEU A 76 9.86 -33.17 -17.97
N GLY A 77 10.64 -33.54 -19.00
CA GLY A 77 10.84 -34.93 -19.40
C GLY A 77 9.70 -35.54 -20.24
N THR A 78 8.69 -34.76 -20.62
CA THR A 78 7.57 -35.24 -21.44
C THR A 78 7.68 -34.80 -22.92
N PRO A 79 7.01 -35.49 -23.86
CA PRO A 79 7.05 -35.13 -25.27
C PRO A 79 6.57 -33.70 -25.60
N ILE A 80 5.70 -33.11 -24.75
CA ILE A 80 5.20 -31.75 -24.99
C ILE A 80 6.34 -30.71 -25.01
N VAL A 81 7.42 -30.92 -24.24
CA VAL A 81 8.55 -29.99 -24.18
C VAL A 81 9.22 -29.81 -25.55
N ALA A 82 9.34 -30.88 -26.33
CA ALA A 82 9.99 -30.86 -27.63
C ALA A 82 9.12 -30.16 -28.69
N VAL A 83 7.80 -30.31 -28.61
CA VAL A 83 6.86 -29.80 -29.63
C VAL A 83 6.23 -28.45 -29.26
N TRP A 84 6.35 -28.00 -28.01
CA TRP A 84 5.74 -26.76 -27.51
C TRP A 84 6.08 -25.50 -28.35
N PRO A 85 7.33 -25.28 -28.79
CA PRO A 85 7.66 -24.13 -29.64
C PRO A 85 6.92 -24.10 -30.98
N LEU A 86 6.43 -25.25 -31.46
CA LEU A 86 5.63 -25.38 -32.69
C LEU A 86 4.13 -25.31 -32.40
N VAL A 87 3.67 -26.00 -31.35
CA VAL A 87 2.26 -26.11 -30.99
C VAL A 87 1.69 -24.81 -30.41
N ALA A 88 2.43 -24.14 -29.53
CA ALA A 88 1.93 -22.95 -28.84
C ALA A 88 1.55 -21.82 -29.82
N PRO A 89 2.36 -21.46 -30.84
CA PRO A 89 1.95 -20.47 -31.84
C PRO A 89 0.69 -20.84 -32.63
N LEU A 90 0.46 -22.13 -32.90
CA LEU A 90 -0.75 -22.60 -33.59
C LEU A 90 -1.99 -22.43 -32.71
N ILE A 91 -1.88 -22.72 -31.41
CA ILE A 91 -2.94 -22.47 -30.43
C ILE A 91 -3.22 -20.96 -30.32
N VAL A 92 -2.18 -20.12 -30.31
CA VAL A 92 -2.34 -18.65 -30.33
C VAL A 92 -3.09 -18.19 -31.58
N ALA A 93 -2.74 -18.70 -32.75
CA ALA A 93 -3.43 -18.37 -33.99
C ALA A 93 -4.90 -18.79 -33.96
N LEU A 94 -5.18 -19.99 -33.42
CA LEU A 94 -6.54 -20.48 -33.19
C LEU A 94 -7.31 -19.53 -32.27
N PHE A 95 -6.79 -19.20 -31.09
CA PHE A 95 -7.44 -18.27 -30.15
C PHE A 95 -7.77 -16.93 -30.80
N LYS A 96 -6.84 -16.36 -31.57
CA LYS A 96 -7.07 -15.11 -32.31
C LYS A 96 -8.22 -15.26 -33.32
N SER A 97 -8.21 -16.33 -34.13
CA SER A 97 -9.25 -16.57 -35.15
C SER A 97 -10.62 -16.86 -34.54
N SER A 98 -10.65 -17.46 -33.34
CA SER A 98 -11.88 -17.76 -32.61
C SER A 98 -12.38 -16.60 -31.74
N GLY A 99 -11.64 -15.49 -31.64
CA GLY A 99 -12.00 -14.34 -30.81
C GLY A 99 -11.76 -14.53 -29.30
N VAL A 100 -10.94 -15.50 -28.91
CA VAL A 100 -10.58 -15.77 -27.51
C VAL A 100 -9.51 -14.78 -27.05
N LYS A 101 -9.80 -14.03 -25.98
CA LYS A 101 -8.87 -13.08 -25.35
C LYS A 101 -8.13 -13.74 -24.19
N TYR A 102 -7.22 -14.67 -24.53
CA TYR A 102 -6.37 -15.32 -23.53
C TYR A 102 -5.39 -14.31 -22.92
N SER A 103 -5.07 -14.49 -21.64
CA SER A 103 -4.09 -13.71 -20.88
C SER A 103 -2.80 -14.50 -20.64
N ALA A 104 -2.91 -15.82 -20.46
CA ALA A 104 -1.81 -16.77 -20.40
C ALA A 104 -2.31 -18.16 -20.78
N PHE A 105 -1.43 -19.02 -21.27
CA PHE A 105 -1.67 -20.47 -21.31
C PHE A 105 -0.35 -21.22 -21.25
N HIS A 106 -0.37 -22.40 -20.62
CA HIS A 106 0.82 -23.23 -20.47
C HIS A 106 0.44 -24.70 -20.20
N PRO A 107 1.34 -25.64 -20.52
CA PRO A 107 1.14 -27.04 -20.17
C PRO A 107 1.48 -27.26 -18.68
N ALA A 108 0.66 -28.03 -17.99
CA ALA A 108 0.86 -28.39 -16.59
C ALA A 108 0.36 -29.82 -16.34
N PHE A 109 0.84 -30.44 -15.27
CA PHE A 109 0.16 -31.57 -14.65
C PHE A 109 -0.46 -31.11 -13.32
N PHE A 110 -1.49 -31.81 -12.88
CA PHE A 110 -2.01 -31.66 -11.53
C PHE A 110 -1.93 -33.00 -10.82
N SER A 111 -1.27 -33.03 -9.67
CA SER A 111 -1.18 -34.24 -8.86
C SER A 111 -2.02 -34.15 -7.61
N THR A 112 -2.62 -35.25 -7.20
CA THR A 112 -3.30 -35.43 -5.91
C THR A 112 -2.59 -36.52 -5.11
N LEU A 113 -2.88 -36.59 -3.80
CA LEU A 113 -2.48 -37.74 -2.98
C LEU A 113 -3.64 -38.73 -2.92
N ASN A 114 -3.38 -40.00 -3.21
CA ASN A 114 -4.34 -41.07 -2.99
C ASN A 114 -4.41 -41.45 -1.50
N ASP A 115 -5.27 -42.41 -1.14
CA ASP A 115 -5.45 -42.86 0.25
C ASP A 115 -4.18 -43.46 0.88
N ASP A 116 -3.27 -43.96 0.06
CA ASP A 116 -1.96 -44.49 0.47
C ASP A 116 -0.87 -43.41 0.57
N MET A 117 -1.23 -42.13 0.44
CA MET A 117 -0.33 -40.98 0.43
C MET A 117 0.68 -40.99 -0.73
N GLU A 118 0.38 -41.74 -1.79
CA GLU A 118 1.16 -41.75 -3.02
C GLU A 118 0.64 -40.67 -3.98
N LYS A 119 1.56 -40.14 -4.78
CA LYS A 119 1.28 -39.09 -5.75
C LYS A 119 0.61 -39.70 -6.97
N ASP A 120 -0.67 -39.39 -7.15
CA ASP A 120 -1.42 -39.69 -8.36
C ASP A 120 -1.31 -38.51 -9.33
N MET A 121 -0.81 -38.76 -10.53
CA MET A 121 -0.55 -37.73 -11.55
C MET A 121 -1.71 -37.69 -12.54
N GLY A 122 -2.37 -36.54 -12.64
CA GLY A 122 -3.40 -36.30 -13.64
C GLY A 122 -2.85 -36.23 -15.08
N PRO A 123 -3.75 -36.08 -16.07
CA PRO A 123 -3.36 -35.96 -17.47
C PRO A 123 -2.58 -34.66 -17.73
N LEU A 124 -1.96 -34.56 -18.91
CA LEU A 124 -1.37 -33.32 -19.37
C LEU A 124 -2.48 -32.29 -19.59
N VAL A 125 -2.44 -31.17 -18.89
CA VAL A 125 -3.41 -30.09 -19.01
C VAL A 125 -2.80 -28.93 -19.77
N ILE A 126 -3.47 -28.47 -20.83
CA ILE A 126 -3.27 -27.11 -21.35
C ILE A 126 -4.13 -26.18 -20.50
N TRP A 127 -3.47 -25.51 -19.57
CA TRP A 127 -4.12 -24.63 -18.62
C TRP A 127 -4.21 -23.23 -19.22
N VAL A 128 -5.44 -22.77 -19.49
CA VAL A 128 -5.70 -21.52 -20.22
C VAL A 128 -6.35 -20.52 -19.27
N ALA A 129 -5.72 -19.34 -19.14
CA ALA A 129 -6.29 -18.19 -18.47
C ALA A 129 -6.81 -17.19 -19.49
N THR A 130 -8.04 -16.71 -19.30
CA THR A 130 -8.64 -15.62 -20.08
C THR A 130 -8.79 -14.37 -19.24
N HIS A 131 -8.76 -13.20 -19.89
CA HIS A 131 -9.11 -11.96 -19.21
C HIS A 131 -10.53 -12.05 -18.63
N PRO A 132 -10.78 -11.59 -17.39
CA PRO A 132 -12.08 -11.71 -16.74
C PRO A 132 -13.23 -11.14 -17.59
N GLY A 133 -14.33 -11.88 -17.71
CA GLY A 133 -15.54 -11.52 -18.45
C GLY A 133 -15.39 -11.49 -19.98
N THR A 134 -14.27 -11.96 -20.54
CA THR A 134 -14.02 -11.86 -22.00
C THR A 134 -14.35 -13.11 -22.80
N THR A 135 -14.42 -14.28 -22.17
CA THR A 135 -14.66 -15.57 -22.81
C THR A 135 -15.66 -16.35 -21.98
N SER A 136 -16.75 -16.82 -22.59
CA SER A 136 -17.77 -17.62 -21.89
C SER A 136 -17.38 -19.11 -21.83
N ALA A 137 -18.03 -19.86 -20.96
CA ALA A 137 -17.80 -21.30 -20.81
C ALA A 137 -18.16 -22.08 -22.10
N GLU A 138 -19.22 -21.68 -22.81
CA GLU A 138 -19.61 -22.27 -24.10
C GLU A 138 -18.55 -22.00 -25.16
N LYS A 139 -17.97 -20.80 -25.17
CA LYS A 139 -16.91 -20.46 -26.10
C LYS A 139 -15.65 -21.29 -25.83
N ALA A 140 -15.29 -21.49 -24.57
CA ALA A 140 -14.18 -22.36 -24.17
C ALA A 140 -14.45 -23.82 -24.58
N ARG A 141 -15.69 -24.31 -24.40
CA ARG A 141 -16.14 -25.62 -24.88
C ARG A 141 -15.96 -25.80 -26.38
N ASP A 142 -16.43 -24.83 -27.16
CA ASP A 142 -16.44 -24.94 -28.61
C ASP A 142 -15.01 -24.85 -29.22
N VAL A 143 -14.07 -24.18 -28.54
CA VAL A 143 -12.68 -24.03 -28.99
C VAL A 143 -11.77 -25.19 -28.57
N SER A 144 -12.05 -25.83 -27.43
CA SER A 144 -11.18 -26.87 -26.85
C SER A 144 -10.90 -28.06 -27.77
N PRO A 145 -11.86 -28.61 -28.54
CA PRO A 145 -11.58 -29.69 -29.49
C PRO A 145 -10.53 -29.33 -30.56
N ALA A 146 -10.50 -28.07 -31.00
CA ALA A 146 -9.52 -27.60 -31.96
C ALA A 146 -8.12 -27.48 -31.34
N VAL A 147 -8.01 -27.07 -30.07
CA VAL A 147 -6.75 -27.08 -29.31
C VAL A 147 -6.22 -28.51 -29.18
N LEU A 148 -7.07 -29.45 -28.78
CA LEU A 148 -6.72 -30.88 -28.67
C LEU A 148 -6.29 -31.47 -30.02
N SER A 149 -6.97 -31.11 -31.11
CA SER A 149 -6.61 -31.55 -32.46
C SER A 149 -5.22 -31.07 -32.89
N ILE A 150 -4.80 -29.86 -32.47
CA ILE A 150 -3.44 -29.37 -32.72
C ILE A 150 -2.42 -30.25 -31.96
N LEU A 151 -2.68 -30.58 -30.70
CA LEU A 151 -1.81 -31.43 -29.88
C LEU A 151 -1.65 -32.83 -30.48
N VAL A 152 -2.76 -33.48 -30.84
CA VAL A 152 -2.77 -34.83 -31.44
C VAL A 152 -1.98 -34.87 -32.74
N LYS A 153 -2.14 -33.86 -33.61
CA LYS A 153 -1.35 -33.75 -34.86
C LYS A 153 0.16 -33.68 -34.64
N HIS A 154 0.60 -33.31 -33.45
CA HIS A 154 2.02 -33.22 -33.06
C HIS A 154 2.40 -34.33 -32.07
N GLY A 155 1.64 -35.43 -32.02
CA GLY A 155 1.97 -36.63 -31.24
C GLY A 155 1.69 -36.51 -29.74
N ILE A 156 0.87 -35.55 -29.32
CA ILE A 156 0.45 -35.39 -27.92
C ILE A 156 -1.00 -35.86 -27.79
N GLU A 157 -1.17 -37.07 -27.26
CA GLU A 157 -2.46 -37.71 -27.01
C GLU A 157 -2.84 -37.63 -25.52
N GLY A 158 -4.13 -37.75 -25.21
CA GLY A 158 -4.62 -37.80 -23.84
C GLY A 158 -4.55 -36.47 -23.05
N ALA A 159 -4.26 -35.36 -23.73
CA ALA A 159 -4.26 -34.04 -23.09
C ALA A 159 -5.71 -33.54 -22.81
N VAL A 160 -5.82 -32.66 -21.82
CA VAL A 160 -7.07 -31.98 -21.43
C VAL A 160 -6.86 -30.47 -21.54
N VAL A 161 -7.91 -29.71 -21.85
CA VAL A 161 -7.89 -28.24 -21.79
C VAL A 161 -8.74 -27.79 -20.62
N GLU A 162 -8.17 -26.98 -19.73
CA GLU A 162 -8.86 -26.45 -18.55
C GLU A 162 -8.77 -24.93 -18.55
N TRP A 163 -9.90 -24.27 -18.28
CA TRP A 163 -10.06 -22.83 -18.46
C TRP A 163 -10.39 -22.13 -17.15
N ILE A 164 -9.63 -21.08 -16.87
CA ILE A 164 -9.78 -20.21 -15.71
C ILE A 164 -9.82 -18.74 -16.16
N GLU A 165 -10.32 -17.87 -15.29
CA GLU A 165 -10.11 -16.44 -15.44
C GLU A 165 -8.86 -16.00 -14.68
N GLY A 166 -8.07 -15.12 -15.28
CA GLY A 166 -6.86 -14.60 -14.66
C GLY A 166 -6.11 -13.70 -15.61
N LYS A 167 -5.16 -12.92 -15.10
CA LYS A 167 -4.21 -12.17 -15.92
C LYS A 167 -2.85 -12.16 -15.24
N PRO A 168 -1.75 -12.31 -16.00
CA PRO A 168 -0.42 -12.04 -15.45
C PRO A 168 -0.34 -10.59 -14.99
N GLU A 169 0.09 -10.39 -13.76
CA GLU A 169 0.45 -9.06 -13.24
C GLU A 169 1.96 -9.00 -13.05
N PRO A 170 2.62 -7.86 -13.36
CA PRO A 170 4.00 -7.65 -12.99
C PRO A 170 4.19 -7.92 -11.49
N LEU A 171 5.29 -8.60 -11.13
CA LEU A 171 5.63 -8.85 -9.71
C LEU A 171 6.07 -7.58 -8.97
N ALA A 172 6.23 -6.47 -9.68
CA ALA A 172 6.28 -5.15 -9.09
C ALA A 172 4.85 -4.79 -8.62
N GLY A 173 4.66 -4.67 -7.30
CA GLY A 173 3.36 -4.26 -6.78
C GLY A 173 2.88 -2.91 -7.34
N PRO A 174 1.68 -2.44 -7.00
CA PRO A 174 1.13 -1.19 -7.49
C PRO A 174 2.06 0.02 -7.25
N ALA A 175 2.07 0.95 -8.20
CA ALA A 175 2.68 2.27 -7.99
C ALA A 175 2.04 2.98 -6.79
N LEU A 176 2.82 3.82 -6.09
CA LEU A 176 2.29 4.71 -5.07
C LEU A 176 1.19 5.58 -5.67
N MET A 177 0.18 5.87 -4.87
CA MET A 177 -1.03 6.53 -5.32
C MET A 177 -0.80 8.03 -5.54
N PRO A 178 -1.50 8.65 -6.50
CA PRO A 178 -1.46 10.09 -6.67
C PRO A 178 -2.07 10.80 -5.48
N THR A 179 -1.67 12.05 -5.28
CA THR A 179 -2.41 12.99 -4.43
C THR A 179 -3.76 13.30 -5.05
N VAL A 180 -4.73 13.61 -4.21
CA VAL A 180 -6.07 14.00 -4.64
C VAL A 180 -6.46 15.30 -3.93
N GLU A 181 -7.45 15.99 -4.48
CA GLU A 181 -8.07 17.14 -3.82
C GLU A 181 -8.79 16.73 -2.53
N ASP A 182 -8.97 17.68 -1.62
CA ASP A 182 -9.65 17.49 -0.33
C ASP A 182 -11.12 17.04 -0.48
N THR A 183 -11.79 17.45 -1.56
CA THR A 183 -13.14 17.00 -1.93
C THR A 183 -13.22 15.52 -2.31
N ASN A 184 -12.10 14.85 -2.55
CA ASN A 184 -12.10 13.41 -2.80
C ASN A 184 -12.33 12.66 -1.48
N PRO A 185 -13.33 11.75 -1.40
CA PRO A 185 -13.66 11.07 -0.14
C PRO A 185 -12.52 10.18 0.39
N THR A 186 -11.54 9.85 -0.45
CA THR A 186 -10.37 9.06 -0.07
C THR A 186 -9.15 9.89 0.37
N HIS A 187 -9.22 11.23 0.35
CA HIS A 187 -8.08 12.12 0.57
C HIS A 187 -7.22 11.77 1.80
N ASP A 188 -7.84 11.75 2.98
CA ASP A 188 -7.24 11.44 4.27
C ASP A 188 -6.73 9.99 4.37
N ILE A 189 -7.54 9.02 3.94
CA ILE A 189 -7.24 7.58 4.06
C ILE A 189 -6.29 7.05 2.97
N ARG A 190 -6.04 7.86 1.93
CA ARG A 190 -5.09 7.55 0.85
C ARG A 190 -3.65 7.90 1.22
N HIS A 191 -3.47 8.86 2.12
CA HIS A 191 -2.16 9.39 2.51
C HIS A 191 -1.07 8.32 2.76
N PRO A 192 -1.34 7.19 3.47
CA PRO A 192 -0.35 6.15 3.73
C PRO A 192 0.21 5.44 2.49
N PHE A 193 -0.42 5.60 1.33
CA PHE A 193 -0.05 4.96 0.07
C PHE A 193 0.45 5.97 -0.98
N THR A 194 0.72 7.21 -0.58
CA THR A 194 1.26 8.26 -1.47
C THR A 194 2.75 8.48 -1.25
N ALA A 195 3.38 9.23 -2.16
CA ALA A 195 4.78 9.64 -2.02
C ALA A 195 4.97 10.93 -1.19
N LEU A 196 3.93 11.41 -0.48
CA LEU A 196 4.05 12.62 0.36
C LEU A 196 4.90 12.36 1.61
N HIS A 197 5.36 13.45 2.23
CA HIS A 197 5.95 13.38 3.57
C HIS A 197 4.94 12.83 4.58
N GLY A 198 5.43 12.28 5.70
CA GLY A 198 4.61 11.47 6.61
C GLY A 198 4.47 10.00 6.20
N MET A 199 4.99 9.62 5.01
CA MET A 199 5.07 8.22 4.56
C MET A 199 5.86 7.37 5.58
N SER A 200 5.23 6.28 6.04
CA SER A 200 5.86 5.31 6.92
C SER A 200 6.81 4.43 6.13
N ILE A 201 8.02 4.22 6.66
CA ILE A 201 8.98 3.28 6.11
C ILE A 201 9.33 2.18 7.12
N ALA A 202 9.60 0.99 6.59
CA ALA A 202 10.17 -0.13 7.32
C ALA A 202 11.10 -0.90 6.39
N THR A 203 12.09 -1.62 6.92
CA THR A 203 12.94 -2.52 6.13
C THR A 203 12.69 -3.97 6.48
N GLU A 204 13.02 -4.89 5.57
CA GLU A 204 12.96 -6.34 5.83
C GLU A 204 13.59 -6.74 7.17
N ASP A 205 14.79 -6.22 7.45
CA ASP A 205 15.55 -6.49 8.69
C ASP A 205 14.82 -6.02 9.97
N ARG A 206 13.96 -5.02 9.86
CA ARG A 206 13.32 -4.34 11.00
C ARG A 206 11.86 -4.76 11.18
N GLU A 207 11.36 -5.62 10.29
CA GLU A 207 9.94 -5.98 10.22
C GLU A 207 9.48 -6.76 11.45
N ALA A 208 10.28 -7.74 11.90
CA ALA A 208 9.95 -8.58 13.06
C ALA A 208 9.84 -7.78 14.37
N GLU A 209 10.53 -6.65 14.46
CA GLU A 209 10.49 -5.75 15.61
C GLU A 209 9.40 -4.68 15.50
N ASP A 210 8.63 -4.67 14.41
CA ASP A 210 7.68 -3.60 14.07
C ASP A 210 8.34 -2.20 14.16
N ALA A 211 9.64 -2.14 13.84
CA ALA A 211 10.40 -0.91 13.83
C ALA A 211 10.09 -0.16 12.54
N THR A 212 9.48 1.02 12.72
CA THR A 212 9.08 1.90 11.62
C THR A 212 9.62 3.29 11.85
N GLY A 213 9.79 4.04 10.77
CA GLY A 213 10.05 5.47 10.82
C GLY A 213 9.26 6.20 9.75
N THR A 214 9.66 7.43 9.52
CA THR A 214 9.13 8.32 8.51
C THR A 214 10.24 8.67 7.54
N ILE A 215 9.88 8.90 6.29
CA ILE A 215 10.83 9.45 5.33
C ILE A 215 11.27 10.87 5.74
N SER A 216 12.56 11.18 5.55
CA SER A 216 13.15 12.49 5.81
C SER A 216 13.05 13.43 4.62
N ILE A 217 13.61 13.02 3.48
CA ILE A 217 13.71 13.85 2.29
C ILE A 217 13.92 12.96 1.06
N TYR A 218 13.42 13.42 -0.08
CA TYR A 218 13.75 12.88 -1.41
C TYR A 218 14.80 13.75 -2.09
N PHE A 219 15.67 13.13 -2.88
CA PHE A 219 16.64 13.87 -3.69
C PHE A 219 17.04 13.10 -4.94
N HIS A 220 17.37 13.85 -5.99
CA HIS A 220 18.04 13.29 -7.16
C HIS A 220 19.53 13.16 -6.87
N GLU A 221 20.15 12.05 -7.21
CA GLU A 221 21.60 11.89 -7.07
C GLU A 221 22.37 12.89 -7.93
N GLY A 222 21.83 13.22 -9.11
CA GLY A 222 22.39 14.19 -10.04
C GLY A 222 23.62 13.69 -10.81
N GLY A 223 24.27 14.61 -11.52
CA GLY A 223 25.40 14.28 -12.40
C GLY A 223 24.94 13.47 -13.62
N GLN A 224 25.53 12.29 -13.83
CA GLN A 224 25.14 11.36 -14.90
C GLN A 224 24.13 10.29 -14.42
N SER A 225 23.73 10.33 -13.14
CA SER A 225 22.81 9.37 -12.54
C SER A 225 21.37 9.84 -12.65
N ASP A 226 20.48 8.93 -13.05
CA ASP A 226 19.03 9.09 -13.05
C ASP A 226 18.37 8.64 -11.74
N ARG A 227 19.17 8.16 -10.77
CA ARG A 227 18.68 7.65 -9.50
C ARG A 227 18.05 8.78 -8.68
N VAL A 228 16.88 8.47 -8.13
CA VAL A 228 16.25 9.26 -7.07
C VAL A 228 16.34 8.42 -5.79
N LEU A 229 16.71 9.09 -4.70
CA LEU A 229 16.90 8.49 -3.40
C LEU A 229 15.94 9.11 -2.37
N GLY A 230 15.58 8.31 -1.38
CA GLY A 230 14.99 8.77 -0.13
C GLY A 230 16.00 8.68 1.01
N ALA A 231 15.79 9.47 2.07
CA ALA A 231 16.56 9.39 3.31
C ALA A 231 15.68 9.15 4.53
N SER A 232 16.25 8.58 5.59
CA SER A 232 15.65 8.45 6.93
C SER A 232 16.75 8.28 8.00
N CYS A 233 16.40 7.83 9.20
CA CYS A 233 17.35 7.51 10.27
C CYS A 233 17.96 6.11 10.09
N LYS A 234 19.22 5.92 10.52
CA LYS A 234 19.89 4.61 10.53
C LYS A 234 19.14 3.62 11.41
N HIS A 235 18.74 4.02 12.62
CA HIS A 235 18.04 3.12 13.55
C HIS A 235 16.65 2.68 13.06
N VAL A 236 16.07 3.40 12.09
CA VAL A 236 14.80 3.04 11.46
C VAL A 236 15.01 1.91 10.46
N VAL A 237 16.09 1.94 9.69
CA VAL A 237 16.29 1.09 8.52
C VAL A 237 17.32 -0.02 8.71
N HIS A 238 18.01 -0.08 9.85
CA HIS A 238 19.05 -1.09 10.08
C HIS A 238 19.18 -1.42 11.56
N ALA A 239 19.21 -2.71 11.93
CA ALA A 239 19.25 -3.12 13.34
C ALA A 239 20.61 -2.84 13.99
N ASP A 240 21.70 -3.08 13.25
CA ASP A 240 23.03 -2.68 13.69
C ASP A 240 23.24 -1.18 13.42
N THR A 241 23.22 -0.39 14.49
CA THR A 241 23.43 1.06 14.46
C THR A 241 24.90 1.46 14.63
N LYS A 242 25.78 0.51 14.94
CA LYS A 242 27.19 0.76 15.27
C LYS A 242 28.12 0.54 14.08
N SER A 243 27.67 -0.21 13.07
CA SER A 243 28.45 -0.46 11.86
C SER A 243 27.91 0.32 10.67
N ASP A 244 28.84 0.72 9.81
CA ASP A 244 28.52 1.29 8.50
C ASP A 244 27.87 0.22 7.62
N TYR A 245 26.83 0.63 6.88
CA TYR A 245 26.25 -0.15 5.80
C TYR A 245 26.44 0.59 4.49
N LYS A 246 26.84 -0.14 3.46
CA LYS A 246 26.86 0.31 2.07
C LYS A 246 26.36 -0.82 1.18
N SER A 247 25.50 -0.48 0.22
CA SER A 247 24.98 -1.44 -0.74
C SER A 247 26.13 -2.10 -1.49
N GLY A 248 26.00 -3.41 -1.65
CA GLY A 248 26.93 -4.23 -2.42
C GLY A 248 26.82 -4.00 -3.92
N GLY A 249 27.62 -4.76 -4.67
CA GLY A 249 27.66 -4.69 -6.13
C GLY A 249 26.40 -5.26 -6.81
N PRO A 250 26.33 -5.18 -8.15
CA PRO A 250 25.27 -5.82 -8.92
C PRO A 250 25.22 -7.33 -8.64
N GLY A 251 24.10 -7.81 -8.08
CA GLY A 251 23.89 -9.23 -7.73
C GLY A 251 23.84 -9.51 -6.23
N ASP A 252 24.31 -8.59 -5.39
CA ASP A 252 24.20 -8.74 -3.93
C ASP A 252 22.75 -8.60 -3.47
N ARG A 253 22.36 -9.36 -2.43
CA ARG A 253 21.04 -9.23 -1.82
C ARG A 253 20.91 -7.84 -1.22
N LYS A 254 20.03 -7.03 -1.82
CA LYS A 254 19.75 -5.67 -1.34
C LYS A 254 18.67 -5.69 -0.27
N GLN A 255 18.91 -5.00 0.83
CA GLN A 255 17.92 -4.82 1.88
C GLN A 255 16.76 -3.95 1.38
N GLN A 256 15.58 -4.56 1.26
CA GLN A 256 14.40 -3.87 0.75
C GLN A 256 13.86 -2.87 1.77
N VAL A 257 13.48 -1.70 1.26
CA VAL A 257 12.73 -0.67 1.98
C VAL A 257 11.28 -0.74 1.53
N ARG A 258 10.36 -0.71 2.48
CA ARG A 258 8.93 -0.89 2.28
C ARG A 258 8.15 0.32 2.78
N VAL A 259 7.07 0.66 2.07
CA VAL A 259 6.06 1.59 2.58
C VAL A 259 5.14 0.85 3.54
N ASN A 260 4.98 1.36 4.75
CA ASN A 260 4.20 0.76 5.85
C ASN A 260 4.72 -0.64 6.28
N SER A 261 5.03 -0.80 7.58
CA SER A 261 5.12 -2.14 8.17
C SER A 261 3.77 -2.86 8.09
N MET A 262 3.75 -4.18 8.34
CA MET A 262 2.50 -4.94 8.40
C MET A 262 1.48 -4.31 9.36
N ARG A 263 1.93 -3.87 10.55
CA ARG A 263 1.04 -3.23 11.53
C ARG A 263 0.54 -1.86 11.05
N LYS A 264 1.41 -1.05 10.43
CA LYS A 264 1.02 0.25 9.86
C LYS A 264 0.01 0.07 8.73
N PHE A 265 0.22 -0.92 7.87
CA PHE A 265 -0.72 -1.30 6.82
C PHE A 265 -2.08 -1.75 7.40
N GLN A 266 -2.08 -2.64 8.39
CA GLN A 266 -3.33 -3.09 9.04
C GLN A 266 -4.09 -1.93 9.70
N ARG A 267 -3.39 -0.98 10.31
CA ARG A 267 -4.02 0.24 10.86
C ARG A 267 -4.62 1.13 9.78
N ALA A 268 -3.91 1.32 8.66
CA ALA A 268 -4.44 2.07 7.52
C ALA A 268 -5.69 1.37 6.95
N LEU A 269 -5.64 0.05 6.77
CA LEU A 269 -6.78 -0.74 6.28
C LEU A 269 -7.98 -0.68 7.24
N ALA A 270 -7.74 -0.78 8.55
CA ALA A 270 -8.78 -0.63 9.56
C ALA A 270 -9.41 0.78 9.54
N SER A 271 -8.61 1.83 9.32
CA SER A 271 -9.12 3.20 9.20
C SER A 271 -9.98 3.38 7.94
N ILE A 272 -9.59 2.77 6.82
CA ILE A 272 -10.39 2.78 5.59
C ILE A 272 -11.73 2.08 5.85
N LYS A 273 -11.68 0.87 6.45
CA LYS A 273 -12.88 0.11 6.78
C LYS A 273 -13.81 0.88 7.71
N TYR A 274 -13.26 1.50 8.75
CA TYR A 274 -14.04 2.33 9.67
C TYR A 274 -14.77 3.46 8.93
N LYS A 275 -14.09 4.13 8.00
CA LYS A 275 -14.71 5.20 7.19
C LYS A 275 -15.83 4.67 6.29
N VAL A 276 -15.65 3.48 5.69
CA VAL A 276 -16.72 2.79 4.93
C VAL A 276 -17.92 2.49 5.83
N ASP A 277 -17.69 1.90 7.00
CA ASP A 277 -18.76 1.49 7.92
C ASP A 277 -19.52 2.70 8.51
N ALA A 278 -18.80 3.78 8.86
CA ALA A 278 -19.39 5.04 9.29
C ALA A 278 -20.27 5.66 8.20
N HIS A 279 -19.79 5.62 6.95
CA HIS A 279 -20.52 6.14 5.79
C HIS A 279 -21.82 5.36 5.53
N VAL A 280 -21.79 4.03 5.65
CA VAL A 280 -23.00 3.19 5.57
C VAL A 280 -24.01 3.58 6.65
N THR A 281 -23.56 3.87 7.87
CA THR A 281 -24.42 4.30 8.97
C THR A 281 -25.10 5.65 8.66
N GLU A 282 -24.38 6.59 8.06
CA GLU A 282 -24.95 7.87 7.64
C GLU A 282 -26.00 7.70 6.53
N VAL A 283 -25.74 6.85 5.54
CA VAL A 283 -26.71 6.53 4.48
C VAL A 283 -28.01 5.99 5.08
N VAL A 284 -27.92 5.01 5.99
CA VAL A 284 -29.09 4.45 6.69
C VAL A 284 -29.86 5.55 7.43
N SER A 285 -29.17 6.39 8.20
CA SER A 285 -29.80 7.48 8.96
C SER A 285 -30.53 8.49 8.06
N ILE A 286 -29.97 8.84 6.90
CA ILE A 286 -30.62 9.74 5.94
C ILE A 286 -31.82 9.08 5.27
N THR A 287 -31.74 7.79 4.93
CA THR A 287 -32.87 7.02 4.38
C THR A 287 -34.02 6.95 5.38
N GLU A 288 -33.76 6.62 6.64
CA GLU A 288 -34.77 6.61 7.71
C GLU A 288 -35.43 7.99 7.90
N HIS A 289 -34.64 9.08 7.79
CA HIS A 289 -35.18 10.43 7.86
C HIS A 289 -36.12 10.73 6.69
N ILE A 290 -35.75 10.33 5.47
CA ILE A 290 -36.59 10.49 4.27
C ILE A 290 -37.89 9.71 4.45
N GLU A 291 -37.83 8.45 4.88
CA GLU A 291 -39.02 7.63 5.12
C GLU A 291 -39.94 8.25 6.17
N ARG A 292 -39.39 8.74 7.28
CA ARG A 292 -40.16 9.44 8.31
C ARG A 292 -40.89 10.67 7.73
N LEU A 293 -40.19 11.53 7.00
CA LEU A 293 -40.81 12.71 6.37
C LEU A 293 -41.86 12.30 5.33
N GLN A 294 -41.67 11.21 4.59
CA GLN A 294 -42.68 10.73 3.64
C GLN A 294 -43.94 10.18 4.32
N ASN A 295 -43.79 9.60 5.50
CA ASN A 295 -44.88 8.98 6.25
C ASN A 295 -45.62 9.95 7.17
N GLU A 296 -45.07 11.13 7.44
CA GLU A 296 -45.79 12.21 8.13
C GLU A 296 -46.98 12.67 7.27
N ASP A 297 -48.11 13.00 7.91
CA ASP A 297 -49.28 13.56 7.22
C ASP A 297 -48.94 14.91 6.55
N GLN A 298 -49.72 15.28 5.53
CA GLN A 298 -49.62 16.62 4.94
C GLN A 298 -50.22 17.65 5.90
N SER A 299 -49.46 18.71 6.20
CA SER A 299 -49.97 19.86 6.93
C SER A 299 -50.89 20.68 6.02
N GLU A 300 -52.00 21.17 6.56
CA GLU A 300 -52.85 22.17 5.90
C GLU A 300 -52.22 23.58 5.92
N ASP A 301 -51.21 23.78 6.77
CA ASP A 301 -50.38 24.99 6.78
C ASP A 301 -49.39 24.97 5.60
N GLU A 302 -49.54 25.92 4.67
CA GLU A 302 -48.74 26.03 3.45
C GLU A 302 -47.24 26.22 3.71
N GLU A 303 -46.87 26.93 4.78
CA GLU A 303 -45.45 27.15 5.14
C GLU A 303 -44.81 25.84 5.60
N VAL A 304 -45.51 25.11 6.47
CA VAL A 304 -45.06 23.79 6.98
C VAL A 304 -44.97 22.75 5.85
N ALA A 305 -45.92 22.76 4.92
CA ALA A 305 -45.91 21.87 3.76
C ALA A 305 -44.71 22.15 2.83
N ALA A 306 -44.42 23.43 2.56
CA ALA A 306 -43.28 23.85 1.75
C ALA A 306 -41.93 23.51 2.41
N ASP A 307 -41.79 23.71 3.72
CA ASP A 307 -40.59 23.36 4.48
C ASP A 307 -40.29 21.85 4.43
N LYS A 308 -41.33 21.03 4.55
CA LYS A 308 -41.23 19.56 4.44
C LYS A 308 -40.76 19.13 3.05
N GLU A 309 -41.31 19.73 1.99
CA GLU A 309 -40.91 19.42 0.61
C GLU A 309 -39.44 19.82 0.36
N GLU A 310 -39.02 20.99 0.83
CA GLU A 310 -37.63 21.44 0.74
C GLU A 310 -36.67 20.55 1.55
N ALA A 311 -37.08 20.11 2.75
CA ALA A 311 -36.31 19.17 3.55
C ALA A 311 -36.15 17.82 2.83
N LEU A 312 -37.22 17.27 2.26
CA LEU A 312 -37.17 16.05 1.44
C LEU A 312 -36.25 16.21 0.23
N ARG A 313 -36.34 17.35 -0.47
CA ARG A 313 -35.48 17.65 -1.63
C ARG A 313 -34.00 17.68 -1.23
N LYS A 314 -33.64 18.38 -0.15
CA LYS A 314 -32.27 18.45 0.38
C LYS A 314 -31.78 17.08 0.82
N LYS A 315 -32.59 16.30 1.53
CA LYS A 315 -32.21 14.96 2.02
C LYS A 315 -32.02 13.96 0.89
N ARG A 316 -32.86 13.98 -0.15
CA ARG A 316 -32.67 13.16 -1.36
C ARG A 316 -31.40 13.54 -2.11
N ALA A 317 -31.10 14.83 -2.25
CA ALA A 317 -29.85 15.29 -2.84
C ALA A 317 -28.64 14.80 -2.03
N GLN A 318 -28.69 14.92 -0.70
CA GLN A 318 -27.67 14.40 0.21
C GLN A 318 -27.49 12.88 0.08
N LEU A 319 -28.58 12.10 0.00
CA LEU A 319 -28.53 10.65 -0.18
C LEU A 319 -27.83 10.24 -1.50
N ASN A 320 -28.11 10.96 -2.59
CA ASN A 320 -27.46 10.70 -3.87
C ASN A 320 -25.94 10.95 -3.81
N GLU A 321 -25.52 12.05 -3.18
CA GLU A 321 -24.11 12.37 -2.98
C GLU A 321 -23.41 11.32 -2.10
N LEU A 322 -24.04 10.95 -0.98
CA LEU A 322 -23.52 9.88 -0.12
C LEU A 322 -23.43 8.55 -0.87
N THR A 323 -24.35 8.23 -1.77
CA THR A 323 -24.28 6.98 -2.54
C THR A 323 -23.03 6.93 -3.43
N ASP A 324 -22.68 8.03 -4.13
CA ASP A 324 -21.43 8.12 -4.91
C ASP A 324 -20.19 7.96 -4.03
N VAL A 325 -20.15 8.69 -2.91
CA VAL A 325 -19.05 8.61 -1.95
C VAL A 325 -18.87 7.19 -1.41
N GLY A 326 -19.97 6.51 -1.07
CA GLY A 326 -19.95 5.15 -0.54
C GLY A 326 -19.37 4.14 -1.53
N THR A 327 -19.73 4.25 -2.81
CA THR A 327 -19.16 3.44 -3.89
C THR A 327 -17.65 3.66 -3.98
N ARG A 328 -17.19 4.91 -4.02
CA ARG A 328 -15.76 5.26 -4.13
C ARG A 328 -14.94 4.79 -2.93
N LEU A 329 -15.49 4.87 -1.72
CA LEU A 329 -14.84 4.36 -0.51
C LEU A 329 -14.72 2.83 -0.51
N ARG A 330 -15.75 2.11 -0.96
CA ARG A 330 -15.73 0.65 -1.08
C ARG A 330 -14.73 0.18 -2.13
N GLU A 331 -14.77 0.77 -3.32
CA GLU A 331 -13.78 0.50 -4.38
C GLU A 331 -12.35 0.76 -3.90
N PHE A 332 -12.15 1.82 -3.10
CA PHE A 332 -10.86 2.11 -2.52
C PHE A 332 -10.41 1.04 -1.50
N TYR A 333 -11.30 0.61 -0.62
CA TYR A 333 -11.03 -0.48 0.32
C TYR A 333 -10.67 -1.79 -0.39
N ASP A 334 -11.44 -2.18 -1.41
CA ASP A 334 -11.21 -3.39 -2.19
C ASP A 334 -9.88 -3.31 -2.94
N ARG A 335 -9.57 -2.15 -3.52
CA ARG A 335 -8.29 -1.89 -4.19
C ARG A 335 -7.11 -2.00 -3.22
N VAL A 336 -7.19 -1.37 -2.04
CA VAL A 336 -6.10 -1.43 -1.04
C VAL A 336 -5.91 -2.87 -0.55
N THR A 337 -7.00 -3.57 -0.27
CA THR A 337 -6.97 -4.97 0.16
C THR A 337 -6.36 -5.86 -0.91
N ARG A 338 -6.75 -5.73 -2.17
CA ARG A 338 -6.23 -6.54 -3.27
C ARG A 338 -4.77 -6.22 -3.58
N ASP A 339 -4.44 -4.94 -3.73
CA ASP A 339 -3.16 -4.54 -4.34
C ASP A 339 -2.02 -4.41 -3.30
N TRP A 340 -2.32 -4.20 -2.01
CA TRP A 340 -1.31 -3.84 -0.99
C TRP A 340 -1.21 -4.80 0.20
N THR A 341 -2.06 -5.83 0.27
CA THR A 341 -2.00 -6.83 1.35
C THR A 341 -0.70 -7.62 1.30
N ASP A 342 -0.28 -8.03 0.10
CA ASP A 342 1.04 -8.64 -0.09
C ASP A 342 2.12 -7.63 0.31
N ILE A 343 3.02 -8.07 1.19
CA ILE A 343 4.10 -7.22 1.67
C ILE A 343 5.14 -6.91 0.58
N THR A 344 5.35 -7.80 -0.37
CA THR A 344 6.27 -7.59 -1.50
C THR A 344 5.79 -6.45 -2.40
N HIS A 345 4.47 -6.28 -2.49
CA HIS A 345 3.87 -5.15 -3.19
C HIS A 345 4.15 -3.80 -2.53
N ARG A 346 4.60 -3.80 -1.27
CA ARG A 346 4.99 -2.60 -0.53
C ARG A 346 6.47 -2.25 -0.65
N ASN A 347 7.28 -3.04 -1.36
CA ASN A 347 8.67 -2.70 -1.65
C ASN A 347 8.73 -1.41 -2.48
N ILE A 348 9.38 -0.38 -1.94
CA ILE A 348 9.51 0.94 -2.56
C ILE A 348 10.94 1.27 -2.99
N GLY A 349 11.90 0.41 -2.65
CA GLY A 349 13.30 0.67 -2.94
C GLY A 349 14.21 -0.24 -2.13
N HIS A 350 15.50 0.13 -2.08
CA HIS A 350 16.49 -0.63 -1.32
C HIS A 350 17.55 0.26 -0.69
N LEU A 351 18.03 -0.14 0.48
CA LEU A 351 19.03 0.59 1.25
C LEU A 351 20.34 0.74 0.46
N ASP A 352 20.85 1.96 0.37
CA ASP A 352 22.08 2.30 -0.37
C ASP A 352 23.25 2.61 0.54
N TRP A 353 23.05 3.52 1.50
CA TRP A 353 24.10 3.93 2.42
C TRP A 353 23.50 4.28 3.77
N ALA A 354 24.07 3.73 4.85
CA ALA A 354 23.64 3.99 6.21
C ALA A 354 24.86 3.90 7.15
N PRO A 355 25.56 5.02 7.40
CA PRO A 355 26.73 5.02 8.27
C PRO A 355 26.31 4.66 9.71
N SER A 356 27.30 4.25 10.50
CA SER A 356 27.19 4.11 11.95
C SER A 356 26.70 5.41 12.58
N ILE A 357 25.84 5.26 13.59
CA ILE A 357 25.38 6.38 14.42
C ILE A 357 26.57 6.89 15.20
N SER A 358 26.89 8.17 15.02
CA SER A 358 28.03 8.80 15.68
C SER A 358 27.74 10.26 15.98
N ILE A 359 28.31 10.74 17.07
CA ILE A 359 28.34 12.15 17.45
C ILE A 359 29.73 12.77 17.17
N ASP A 360 30.73 11.94 16.90
CA ASP A 360 32.12 12.31 16.66
C ASP A 360 32.40 12.43 15.16
N VAL A 361 31.58 13.21 14.46
CA VAL A 361 31.69 13.41 13.01
C VAL A 361 32.53 14.63 12.65
N ASP A 362 32.37 15.71 13.41
CA ASP A 362 33.13 16.95 13.31
C ASP A 362 33.06 17.71 14.64
N THR A 363 33.61 18.92 14.70
CA THR A 363 33.68 19.74 15.93
C THR A 363 32.33 20.30 16.40
N LEU A 364 31.24 20.09 15.64
CA LEU A 364 29.91 20.56 16.00
C LEU A 364 29.19 19.57 16.90
N ASN A 365 29.56 18.29 16.86
CA ASN A 365 29.02 17.19 17.67
C ASN A 365 27.50 16.99 17.53
N TYR A 366 26.94 17.20 16.33
CA TYR A 366 25.56 16.78 16.05
C TYR A 366 25.48 15.27 15.86
N THR A 367 24.38 14.65 16.27
CA THR A 367 24.16 13.21 16.02
C THR A 367 23.96 12.94 14.52
N ARG A 368 24.82 12.08 13.96
CA ARG A 368 24.65 11.49 12.62
C ARG A 368 23.84 10.22 12.69
N ASP A 369 22.53 10.36 12.65
CA ASP A 369 21.60 9.24 12.54
C ASP A 369 20.85 9.33 11.22
N MET A 370 21.45 8.74 10.19
CA MET A 370 21.02 8.92 8.81
C MET A 370 21.20 7.66 7.99
N ALA A 371 20.36 7.52 6.97
CA ALA A 371 20.44 6.48 5.97
C ALA A 371 19.76 6.94 4.68
N THR A 372 20.16 6.37 3.57
CA THR A 372 19.65 6.66 2.23
C THR A 372 19.33 5.37 1.49
N PHE A 373 18.32 5.40 0.64
CA PHE A 373 17.87 4.26 -0.13
C PHE A 373 17.45 4.68 -1.52
N VAL A 374 17.77 3.85 -2.52
CA VAL A 374 17.37 4.07 -3.91
C VAL A 374 15.89 3.78 -4.04
N LEU A 375 15.15 4.71 -4.62
CA LEU A 375 13.72 4.56 -4.90
C LEU A 375 13.49 3.69 -6.13
N SER A 376 12.41 2.92 -6.12
CA SER A 376 11.97 2.14 -7.27
C SER A 376 11.17 3.01 -8.25
N ALA A 377 11.64 3.17 -9.49
CA ALA A 377 11.03 4.08 -10.46
C ALA A 377 9.57 3.69 -10.79
N ASP A 378 9.29 2.40 -10.94
CA ASP A 378 7.94 1.84 -11.12
C ASP A 378 6.96 2.23 -10.01
N LYS A 379 7.46 2.48 -8.79
CA LYS A 379 6.66 2.88 -7.64
C LYS A 379 6.38 4.37 -7.60
N PHE A 380 7.39 5.19 -7.86
CA PHE A 380 7.33 6.62 -7.61
C PHE A 380 7.09 7.45 -8.87
N GLN A 381 7.74 7.11 -9.99
CA GLN A 381 7.94 8.02 -11.12
C GLN A 381 6.63 8.66 -11.60
N ARG A 382 5.56 7.85 -11.72
CA ARG A 382 4.25 8.32 -12.20
C ARG A 382 3.63 9.42 -11.33
N ASN A 383 3.84 9.37 -10.02
CA ASN A 383 3.15 10.22 -9.03
C ASN A 383 4.14 10.97 -8.13
N PHE A 384 5.39 11.11 -8.56
CA PHE A 384 6.44 11.79 -7.79
C PHE A 384 6.24 13.30 -7.87
N VAL A 385 6.16 13.95 -6.71
CA VAL A 385 5.96 15.40 -6.57
C VAL A 385 7.08 16.10 -5.80
N GLY A 386 8.13 15.34 -5.45
CA GLY A 386 9.23 15.80 -4.61
C GLY A 386 8.85 15.95 -3.14
N ASN A 387 9.50 16.89 -2.46
CA ASN A 387 9.34 17.13 -1.03
C ASN A 387 8.11 17.99 -0.72
N VAL A 388 6.94 17.33 -0.59
CA VAL A 388 5.65 17.98 -0.29
C VAL A 388 5.00 17.36 0.95
N VAL A 389 4.46 18.20 1.81
CA VAL A 389 3.68 17.83 3.00
C VAL A 389 2.20 18.13 2.76
N ASP A 390 1.32 17.20 3.12
CA ASP A 390 -0.12 17.43 3.13
C ASP A 390 -0.56 18.11 4.42
N LEU A 391 -1.15 19.30 4.30
CA LEU A 391 -1.67 20.03 5.44
C LEU A 391 -3.18 19.81 5.66
N GLY A 392 -3.88 19.32 4.64
CA GLY A 392 -5.35 19.33 4.57
C GLY A 392 -6.05 18.19 5.31
N VAL A 393 -5.32 17.27 5.94
CA VAL A 393 -5.92 16.08 6.57
C VAL A 393 -6.47 16.38 7.96
N LYS A 394 -5.75 17.17 8.76
CA LYS A 394 -6.03 17.34 10.20
C LYS A 394 -6.50 18.74 10.60
N TYR A 395 -5.99 19.77 9.93
CA TYR A 395 -6.26 21.16 10.28
C TYR A 395 -6.77 21.90 9.04
N THR A 396 -7.68 22.84 9.27
CA THR A 396 -8.10 23.80 8.25
C THR A 396 -7.00 24.82 7.98
N ARG A 397 -7.05 25.47 6.81
CA ARG A 397 -6.13 26.56 6.48
C ARG A 397 -6.19 27.70 7.51
N HIS A 398 -7.37 27.99 8.02
CA HIS A 398 -7.56 29.04 9.02
C HIS A 398 -6.86 28.71 10.34
N GLU A 399 -7.02 27.48 10.83
CA GLU A 399 -6.34 27.03 12.05
C GLU A 399 -4.83 27.08 11.89
N LEU A 400 -4.27 26.59 10.78
CA LEU A 400 -2.82 26.63 10.55
C LEU A 400 -2.29 28.06 10.47
N ASN A 401 -3.00 28.95 9.78
CA ASN A 401 -2.59 30.36 9.71
C ASN A 401 -2.58 31.02 11.09
N THR A 402 -3.56 30.67 11.94
CA THR A 402 -3.63 31.15 13.33
C THR A 402 -2.50 30.57 14.18
N ILE A 403 -2.21 29.27 14.06
CA ILE A 403 -1.18 28.58 14.84
C ILE A 403 0.22 29.09 14.51
N PHE A 404 0.53 29.25 13.22
CA PHE A 404 1.88 29.60 12.75
C PHE A 404 2.08 31.10 12.52
N GLY A 405 1.03 31.92 12.57
CA GLY A 405 1.11 33.35 12.30
C GLY A 405 1.50 33.69 10.85
N GLY A 406 1.20 32.81 9.90
CA GLY A 406 1.56 32.96 8.48
C GLY A 406 0.46 32.51 7.53
N LYS A 407 0.72 32.58 6.22
CA LYS A 407 -0.24 32.16 5.18
C LYS A 407 0.21 30.86 4.54
N PHE A 408 -0.56 29.81 4.76
CA PHE A 408 -0.39 28.54 4.05
C PHE A 408 -1.07 28.53 2.66
N PRO A 409 -0.57 27.69 1.73
CA PRO A 409 -1.15 27.51 0.40
C PRO A 409 -2.63 27.17 0.41
N SER A 410 -3.37 27.56 -0.64
CA SER A 410 -4.81 27.29 -0.74
C SER A 410 -5.14 25.83 -1.00
N ASP A 411 -4.26 25.11 -1.70
CA ASP A 411 -4.36 23.67 -1.96
C ASP A 411 -3.91 22.81 -0.77
N MET A 412 -3.49 23.45 0.33
CA MET A 412 -2.99 22.79 1.54
C MET A 412 -1.80 21.86 1.28
N LYS A 413 -1.04 22.06 0.18
CA LYS A 413 0.20 21.31 -0.10
C LYS A 413 1.41 22.20 0.16
N LEU A 414 2.15 21.93 1.23
CA LEU A 414 3.36 22.69 1.56
C LEU A 414 4.58 22.05 0.91
N ARG A 415 5.21 22.78 -0.02
CA ARG A 415 6.50 22.38 -0.59
C ARG A 415 7.62 22.75 0.38
N LEU A 416 8.49 21.79 0.67
CA LEU A 416 9.70 22.04 1.45
C LEU A 416 10.77 22.64 0.54
N CYS A 417 11.31 23.80 0.92
CA CYS A 417 12.18 24.60 0.07
C CYS A 417 13.38 25.17 0.86
N GLY A 418 14.47 24.39 0.92
CA GLY A 418 15.68 24.81 1.61
C GLY A 418 15.73 24.42 3.09
N THR A 419 16.74 24.96 3.77
CA THR A 419 17.03 24.67 5.18
C THR A 419 17.31 25.96 5.95
N VAL A 420 16.94 26.00 7.23
CA VAL A 420 17.35 27.07 8.14
C VAL A 420 18.84 26.93 8.43
N LYS A 421 19.61 28.00 8.20
CA LYS A 421 21.05 28.02 8.46
C LYS A 421 21.35 28.13 9.95
N ARG A 422 22.58 27.78 10.33
CA ARG A 422 23.02 27.80 11.73
C ARG A 422 22.88 29.18 12.37
N GLU A 423 23.32 30.21 11.65
CA GLU A 423 23.26 31.61 12.08
C GLU A 423 21.83 32.13 12.29
N ASP A 424 20.85 31.48 11.67
CA ASP A 424 19.44 31.87 11.71
C ASP A 424 18.61 31.08 12.72
N LEU A 425 19.17 30.05 13.38
CA LEU A 425 18.44 29.25 14.38
C LEU A 425 17.93 30.11 15.55
N GLY A 426 18.69 31.13 15.95
CA GLY A 426 18.32 32.07 17.01
C GLY A 426 17.36 33.18 16.58
N ASN A 427 17.10 33.31 15.28
CA ASN A 427 16.25 34.38 14.74
C ASN A 427 14.78 33.92 14.76
N PRO A 428 13.89 34.58 15.53
CA PRO A 428 12.49 34.19 15.60
C PRO A 428 11.79 34.40 14.25
N ILE A 429 11.01 33.42 13.82
CA ILE A 429 10.29 33.44 12.52
C ILE A 429 8.80 33.87 12.71
N GLY A 430 8.45 34.33 13.90
CA GLY A 430 7.12 34.83 14.22
C GLY A 430 7.02 35.42 15.63
N VAL A 431 5.81 35.85 15.97
CA VAL A 431 5.44 36.29 17.32
C VAL A 431 4.18 35.55 17.76
N ASP A 432 4.02 35.34 19.07
CA ASP A 432 2.79 34.78 19.64
C ASP A 432 1.66 35.81 19.74
N GLU A 433 0.51 35.39 20.25
CA GLU A 433 -0.68 36.24 20.46
C GLU A 433 -0.43 37.43 21.42
N PHE A 434 0.65 37.40 22.20
CA PHE A 434 1.08 38.45 23.12
C PHE A 434 2.22 39.30 22.57
N GLY A 435 2.66 39.06 21.32
CA GLY A 435 3.76 39.79 20.69
C GLY A 435 5.16 39.29 21.06
N ASN A 436 5.30 38.16 21.75
CA ASN A 436 6.61 37.60 22.09
C ASN A 436 7.19 36.83 20.89
N ALA A 437 8.48 37.04 20.63
CA ALA A 437 9.24 36.30 19.63
C ALA A 437 9.17 34.78 19.85
N ARG A 438 8.75 34.02 18.84
CA ARG A 438 8.62 32.56 18.90
C ARG A 438 8.77 31.93 17.53
N THR A 439 9.39 30.76 17.46
CA THR A 439 9.45 29.96 16.24
C THR A 439 8.58 28.71 16.40
N ILE A 440 7.44 28.71 15.72
CA ILE A 440 6.59 27.52 15.59
C ILE A 440 7.10 26.68 14.43
N VAL A 441 7.22 25.37 14.68
CA VAL A 441 7.61 24.40 13.68
C VAL A 441 6.56 23.31 13.56
N GLY A 442 6.37 22.82 12.34
CA GLY A 442 5.50 21.70 12.01
C GLY A 442 6.30 20.48 11.61
N LYS A 443 5.68 19.31 11.68
CA LYS A 443 6.13 18.11 10.99
C LYS A 443 4.93 17.28 10.57
N ASP A 444 5.11 16.44 9.57
CA ASP A 444 4.19 15.33 9.32
C ASP A 444 4.93 13.99 9.49
N GLY A 445 4.51 13.23 10.50
CA GLY A 445 5.15 11.99 10.91
C GLY A 445 4.21 10.80 10.78
N SER A 446 4.76 9.61 10.56
CA SER A 446 3.95 8.41 10.33
C SER A 446 3.08 7.97 11.52
N THR A 447 3.32 8.50 12.72
CA THR A 447 2.58 8.13 13.95
C THR A 447 1.71 9.25 14.48
N THR A 448 2.23 10.47 14.65
CA THR A 448 1.39 11.59 15.14
C THR A 448 0.67 12.34 14.04
N HIS A 449 0.96 12.01 12.77
CA HIS A 449 0.56 12.80 11.60
C HIS A 449 1.05 14.25 11.75
N LEU A 450 0.36 15.19 11.11
CA LEU A 450 0.61 16.61 11.23
C LEU A 450 0.54 17.07 12.70
N SER A 451 1.68 17.52 13.21
CA SER A 451 1.85 18.06 14.56
C SER A 451 2.73 19.29 14.52
N TRP A 452 2.60 20.13 15.55
CA TRP A 452 3.33 21.39 15.64
C TRP A 452 3.83 21.62 17.07
N GLY A 453 4.89 22.40 17.18
CA GLY A 453 5.62 22.58 18.41
C GLY A 453 6.46 23.84 18.41
N ASN A 454 7.16 24.05 19.52
CA ASN A 454 7.95 25.25 19.77
C ASN A 454 9.41 24.91 19.65
N PHE A 455 10.05 25.49 18.65
CA PHE A 455 11.48 25.38 18.53
C PHE A 455 12.16 26.18 19.62
N LEU A 456 13.18 25.59 20.26
CA LEU A 456 13.94 26.21 21.34
C LEU A 456 14.70 27.48 20.90
N GLY A 457 15.11 27.56 19.63
CA GLY A 457 15.89 28.69 19.10
C GLY A 457 17.40 28.60 19.37
N VAL A 458 17.85 27.60 20.15
CA VAL A 458 19.27 27.32 20.40
C VAL A 458 19.54 25.82 20.39
N GLU A 459 20.82 25.45 20.31
CA GLU A 459 21.28 24.07 20.44
C GLU A 459 21.06 23.56 21.87
N ALA A 460 20.39 22.41 22.00
CA ALA A 460 20.30 21.66 23.24
C ALA A 460 21.50 20.71 23.36
N TYR A 461 21.98 20.50 24.58
CA TYR A 461 23.07 19.59 24.89
C TYR A 461 22.51 18.32 25.52
N LEU A 462 22.82 17.18 24.93
CA LEU A 462 22.46 15.87 25.45
C LEU A 462 23.72 15.17 25.91
N CYS A 463 23.59 14.35 26.94
CA CYS A 463 24.67 13.54 27.47
C CYS A 463 24.13 12.14 27.72
N ASN A 464 24.80 11.13 27.16
CA ASN A 464 24.41 9.74 27.37
C ASN A 464 24.94 9.20 28.71
N GLU A 465 24.58 7.95 29.05
CA GLU A 465 25.00 7.31 30.30
C GLU A 465 26.53 7.13 30.44
N PHE A 466 27.28 7.28 29.35
CA PHE A 466 28.74 7.19 29.30
C PHE A 466 29.44 8.55 29.33
N GLY A 467 28.70 9.64 29.45
CA GLY A 467 29.26 10.99 29.47
C GLY A 467 29.56 11.57 28.09
N HIS A 468 29.11 10.94 27.00
CA HIS A 468 29.32 11.46 25.65
C HIS A 468 28.28 12.54 25.34
N GLU A 469 28.75 13.71 24.91
CA GLU A 469 27.92 14.90 24.70
C GLU A 469 27.61 15.11 23.22
N SER A 470 26.33 15.35 22.91
CA SER A 470 25.88 15.76 21.58
C SER A 470 25.12 17.08 21.63
N LYS A 471 25.08 17.76 20.49
CA LYS A 471 24.23 18.95 20.28
C LYS A 471 23.05 18.56 19.42
N GLU A 472 21.87 19.08 19.73
CA GLU A 472 20.63 18.78 19.00
C GLU A 472 19.74 20.02 18.91
N LEU A 473 18.82 20.03 17.95
CA LEU A 473 17.68 20.94 17.97
C LEU A 473 16.60 20.38 18.89
N ALA A 474 16.08 21.21 19.78
CA ALA A 474 15.00 20.81 20.69
C ALA A 474 13.66 21.45 20.30
N ILE A 475 12.62 20.63 20.29
CA ILE A 475 11.24 21.03 20.01
C ILE A 475 10.36 20.63 21.19
N TYR A 476 9.69 21.62 21.77
CA TYR A 476 8.67 21.40 22.79
C TYR A 476 7.29 21.16 22.16
N ASN A 477 6.43 20.44 22.87
CA ASN A 477 5.05 20.23 22.44
C ASN A 477 4.28 21.56 22.28
N GLY A 478 3.29 21.54 21.38
CA GLY A 478 2.32 22.62 21.21
C GLY A 478 1.42 22.87 22.42
N SER A 479 0.56 23.88 22.30
CA SER A 479 -0.32 24.40 23.39
C SER A 479 -1.32 23.37 23.96
N LYS A 480 -1.89 23.71 25.14
CA LYS A 480 -2.75 22.87 25.99
C LYS A 480 -4.08 22.39 25.38
N THR A 481 -4.58 23.00 24.31
CA THR A 481 -5.90 22.68 23.73
C THR A 481 -5.89 21.34 23.00
N ASP A 482 -4.81 20.98 22.30
CA ASP A 482 -4.75 19.75 21.50
C ASP A 482 -4.24 18.54 22.29
N ARG A 483 -3.52 18.75 23.42
CA ARG A 483 -2.88 17.69 24.25
C ARG A 483 -2.04 16.64 23.49
N THR A 484 -1.74 16.86 22.21
CA THR A 484 -0.96 15.92 21.39
C THR A 484 0.53 16.16 21.55
N ASN A 485 1.30 15.08 21.70
CA ASN A 485 2.76 15.17 21.64
C ASN A 485 3.20 15.68 20.26
N PHE A 486 4.29 16.44 20.21
CA PHE A 486 4.92 16.79 18.94
C PHE A 486 5.35 15.53 18.19
N SER A 487 5.93 14.55 18.89
CA SER A 487 6.42 13.30 18.31
C SER A 487 6.05 12.06 19.11
N ALA A 488 6.09 10.92 18.43
CA ALA A 488 6.00 9.58 19.02
C ALA A 488 6.91 8.59 18.29
N LYS A 489 7.08 7.38 18.85
CA LYS A 489 7.77 6.28 18.16
C LYS A 489 7.17 6.05 16.77
N GLY A 490 8.02 5.98 15.75
CA GLY A 490 7.62 5.93 14.34
C GLY A 490 7.74 7.26 13.59
N ASP A 491 7.87 8.39 14.28
CA ASP A 491 8.11 9.69 13.64
C ASP A 491 9.58 9.95 13.31
N SER A 492 10.50 9.10 13.79
CA SER A 492 11.94 9.20 13.47
C SER A 492 12.15 9.31 11.96
N GLY A 493 12.95 10.27 11.55
CA GLY A 493 13.19 10.67 10.17
C GLY A 493 12.35 11.87 9.73
N ALA A 494 11.17 12.14 10.31
CA ALA A 494 10.28 13.18 9.80
C ALA A 494 10.96 14.57 9.73
N PRO A 495 10.82 15.30 8.61
CA PRO A 495 11.34 16.66 8.51
C PRO A 495 10.52 17.61 9.38
N ILE A 496 11.23 18.46 10.13
CA ILE A 496 10.67 19.54 10.92
C ILE A 496 10.87 20.83 10.13
N TRP A 497 9.79 21.56 9.89
CA TRP A 497 9.78 22.73 9.01
C TRP A 497 9.15 23.95 9.68
N ASN A 498 9.51 25.15 9.20
CA ASN A 498 8.91 26.40 9.65
C ASN A 498 7.75 26.86 8.74
N VAL A 499 7.09 27.96 9.08
CA VAL A 499 5.95 28.51 8.31
C VAL A 499 6.26 28.82 6.84
N LYS A 500 7.53 28.97 6.46
CA LYS A 500 7.97 29.22 5.07
C LYS A 500 8.20 27.93 4.27
N GLY A 501 8.16 26.76 4.93
CA GLY A 501 8.53 25.47 4.32
C GLY A 501 10.03 25.18 4.36
N GLU A 502 10.84 25.99 5.05
CA GLU A 502 12.27 25.70 5.23
C GLU A 502 12.42 24.60 6.29
N ILE A 503 13.26 23.60 6.00
CA ILE A 503 13.51 22.50 6.94
C ILE A 503 14.48 22.98 8.03
N VAL A 504 14.06 22.85 9.27
CA VAL A 504 14.83 23.20 10.47
C VAL A 504 15.73 22.02 10.87
N GLY A 505 15.17 20.81 10.93
CA GLY A 505 15.90 19.60 11.31
C GLY A 505 15.19 18.31 10.96
N PHE A 506 15.90 17.19 11.08
CA PHE A 506 15.35 15.84 10.93
C PHE A 506 15.25 15.18 12.30
N LEU A 507 14.04 14.75 12.65
CA LEU A 507 13.74 14.14 13.94
C LEU A 507 14.47 12.81 14.10
N HIS A 508 15.17 12.57 15.22
CA HIS A 508 15.75 11.24 15.50
C HIS A 508 15.34 10.67 16.86
N SER A 509 15.08 11.51 17.86
CA SER A 509 14.78 11.03 19.21
C SER A 509 13.86 11.98 19.99
N GLY A 510 13.52 11.59 21.20
CA GLY A 510 12.74 12.41 22.12
C GLY A 510 12.94 11.95 23.56
N MET A 511 12.33 12.68 24.49
CA MET A 511 12.38 12.43 25.93
C MET A 511 11.03 11.88 26.41
N PRO A 512 10.83 10.55 26.36
CA PRO A 512 9.54 9.95 26.70
C PRO A 512 9.34 9.84 28.21
N LYS A 513 8.07 9.96 28.62
CA LYS A 513 7.55 9.56 29.94
C LYS A 513 6.20 8.87 29.74
N GLY A 514 6.17 7.56 29.94
CA GLY A 514 5.00 6.75 29.62
C GLY A 514 4.66 6.80 28.13
N LEU A 515 3.43 7.20 27.79
CA LEU A 515 2.95 7.32 26.40
C LEU A 515 3.20 8.71 25.79
N SER A 516 3.83 9.62 26.53
CA SER A 516 4.09 11.00 26.11
C SER A 516 5.57 11.26 25.85
N SER A 517 5.87 12.11 24.87
CA SER A 517 7.20 12.69 24.66
C SER A 517 7.16 14.16 25.05
N HIS A 518 8.08 14.62 25.90
CA HIS A 518 8.07 15.99 26.42
C HIS A 518 8.91 16.96 25.58
N VAL A 519 10.01 16.45 25.02
CA VAL A 519 10.94 17.18 24.17
C VAL A 519 11.31 16.25 23.03
N THR A 520 11.33 16.80 21.82
CA THR A 520 11.80 16.10 20.62
C THR A 520 13.16 16.65 20.22
N TYR A 521 14.05 15.77 19.79
CA TYR A 521 15.40 16.12 19.35
C TYR A 521 15.59 15.81 17.87
N ALA A 522 16.26 16.72 17.18
CA ALA A 522 16.50 16.65 15.75
C ALA A 522 17.90 17.11 15.39
N THR A 523 18.46 16.50 14.35
CA THR A 523 19.72 16.94 13.74
C THR A 523 19.42 18.14 12.84
N PRO A 524 20.22 19.23 12.86
CA PRO A 524 20.00 20.37 11.96
C PRO A 524 20.02 19.97 10.49
N ALA A 525 19.03 20.45 9.72
CA ALA A 525 18.83 19.99 8.36
C ALA A 525 19.98 20.41 7.44
N TRP A 526 20.48 21.64 7.56
CA TRP A 526 21.61 22.14 6.78
C TRP A 526 22.83 21.21 6.90
N TRP A 527 23.17 20.80 8.13
CA TRP A 527 24.31 19.93 8.42
C TRP A 527 24.07 18.51 7.92
N TYR A 528 22.86 17.99 8.12
CA TYR A 528 22.47 16.65 7.63
C TYR A 528 22.62 16.57 6.11
N LEU A 529 22.12 17.57 5.36
CA LEU A 529 22.20 17.61 3.90
C LEU A 529 23.65 17.74 3.41
N GLU A 530 24.52 18.48 4.12
CA GLU A 530 25.96 18.49 3.82
C GLU A 530 26.60 17.10 3.96
N GLN A 531 26.21 16.32 4.98
CA GLN A 531 26.71 14.94 5.11
C GLN A 531 26.22 14.05 3.96
N VAL A 532 24.96 14.21 3.52
CA VAL A 532 24.46 13.51 2.33
C VAL A 532 25.27 13.92 1.09
N GLN A 533 25.57 15.21 0.91
CA GLN A 533 26.35 15.70 -0.23
C GLN A 533 27.79 15.20 -0.24
N LYS A 534 28.41 14.94 0.92
CA LYS A 534 29.73 14.26 0.97
C LYS A 534 29.67 12.86 0.33
N GLN A 535 28.56 12.15 0.50
CA GLN A 535 28.34 10.83 -0.09
C GLN A 535 27.82 10.91 -1.54
N TYR A 536 27.00 11.92 -1.85
CA TYR A 536 26.38 12.16 -3.16
C TYR A 536 26.67 13.60 -3.62
N PRO A 537 27.85 13.86 -4.22
CA PRO A 537 28.32 15.23 -4.50
C PRO A 537 27.41 16.07 -5.40
N ASN A 538 26.61 15.43 -6.25
CA ASN A 538 25.71 16.10 -7.19
C ASN A 538 24.25 16.15 -6.70
N ALA A 539 24.00 15.80 -5.43
CA ALA A 539 22.65 15.65 -4.90
C ALA A 539 21.83 16.94 -5.04
N ASN A 540 20.65 16.81 -5.65
CA ASN A 540 19.65 17.87 -5.76
C ASN A 540 18.41 17.51 -4.93
N PHE A 541 18.27 18.16 -3.77
CA PHE A 541 17.18 17.96 -2.82
C PHE A 541 15.86 18.64 -3.21
N TRP A 542 15.88 19.49 -4.22
CA TRP A 542 14.74 20.34 -4.58
C TRP A 542 14.16 20.02 -5.96
N GLY A 543 14.56 18.88 -6.54
CA GLY A 543 13.96 18.37 -7.77
C GLY A 543 12.51 17.96 -7.56
N GLU A 544 11.62 18.48 -8.43
CA GLU A 544 10.17 18.29 -8.29
C GLU A 544 9.61 17.18 -9.19
N LYS A 545 10.39 16.72 -10.17
CA LYS A 545 9.96 15.76 -11.19
C LYS A 545 10.99 14.67 -11.38
N TRP A 546 10.52 13.45 -11.55
CA TRP A 546 11.33 12.32 -11.97
C TRP A 546 11.29 12.20 -13.51
N ASN A 547 12.08 13.03 -14.19
CA ASN A 547 12.19 12.98 -15.64
C ASN A 547 13.23 11.91 -16.04
N LEU A 548 12.78 10.90 -16.79
CA LEU A 548 13.66 9.97 -17.52
C LEU A 548 13.60 10.35 -19.00
N ASP A 549 14.10 11.54 -19.38
CA ASP A 549 14.19 11.91 -20.80
C ASP A 549 15.61 12.39 -21.13
N ALA A 550 16.41 11.44 -21.60
CA ALA A 550 17.15 11.54 -22.85
C ALA A 550 17.15 10.17 -23.54
#